data_AF-A0A6B3TPA9-F1
#
_entry.id   AF-A0A6B3TPA9-F1
#
_cell.length_a   1.000
_cell.length_b   1.000
_cell.length_c   1.000
_cell.angle_alpha   90.00
_cell.angle_beta   90.00
_cell.angle_gamma   90.00
#
_symmetry.space_group_name_H-M   'P 1'
#
loop_
_entity.id
_entity.type
_entity.pdbx_description
1 polymer ?
#
loop_
_entity_poly.entity_id
_entity_poly.type
_entity_poly.pdbx_seq_one_letter_code
_entity_poly.pdbx_strand_id
1 'polypeptide(L)' 'MEWSILLAILAIVLVISSLIIFYQLWNDFKKLKIGDTLSNEFVDESRKKMKVAITFLGMSCIFSIIGVLI' A
#
# COMPACT_ATOMS: atom_id res chain seq x y z
N MET A 1 -6.22 24.80 -10.10
CA MET A 1 -6.95 23.86 -10.99
C MET A 1 -6.02 22.82 -11.62
N GLU A 2 -4.88 23.16 -12.22
CA GLU A 2 -3.94 22.14 -12.76
C GLU A 2 -3.23 21.32 -11.68
N TRP A 3 -2.81 21.97 -10.58
CA TRP A 3 -2.13 21.31 -9.47
C TRP A 3 -3.00 20.30 -8.72
N SER A 4 -4.29 20.58 -8.55
CA SER A 4 -5.21 19.65 -7.89
C SER A 4 -5.48 18.41 -8.73
N ILE A 5 -5.53 18.54 -10.07
CA ILE A 5 -5.61 17.40 -10.98
C ILE A 5 -4.35 16.54 -10.90
N LEU A 6 -3.16 17.15 -10.89
CA LEU A 6 -1.89 16.42 -10.74
C LEU A 6 -1.82 15.66 -9.40
N LEU A 7 -2.20 16.30 -8.30
CA LEU A 7 -2.24 15.69 -6.98
C LEU A 7 -3.26 14.54 -6.90
N ALA A 8 -4.41 14.69 -7.55
CA ALA A 8 -5.42 13.63 -7.62
C ALA A 8 -4.90 12.40 -8.40
N ILE A 9 -4.23 12.61 -9.54
CA ILE A 9 -3.61 11.52 -10.30
C ILE A 9 -2.54 10.80 -9.46
N LEU A 10 -1.66 11.55 -8.78
CA LEU A 10 -0.64 10.98 -7.90
C LEU A 10 -1.26 10.19 -6.74
N ALA A 11 -2.32 10.71 -6.13
CA ALA A 11 -3.05 10.03 -5.06
C ALA A 11 -3.61 8.69 -5.56
N ILE A 12 -4.24 8.67 -6.75
CA ILE A 12 -4.79 7.44 -7.36
C ILE A 12 -3.67 6.42 -7.61
N VAL A 13 -2.54 6.85 -8.19
CA VAL A 13 -1.39 5.95 -8.45
C VAL A 13 -0.88 5.32 -7.15
N LEU A 14 -0.79 6.10 -6.07
CA LEU A 14 -0.39 5.60 -4.76
C LEU A 14 -1.41 4.62 -4.17
N VAL A 15 -2.72 4.86 -4.31
CA VAL A 15 -3.75 3.90 -3.89
C VAL A 15 -3.61 2.59 -4.64
N ILE A 16 -3.52 2.64 -5.98
CA ILE A 16 -3.39 1.44 -6.82
C ILE A 16 -2.15 0.65 -6.41
N SER A 17 -1.02 1.33 -6.22
CA SER A 17 0.23 0.70 -5.78
C SER A 17 0.09 0.03 -4.42
N SER A 18 -0.55 0.70 -3.46
CA SER A 18 -0.86 0.12 -2.15
C SER A 18 -1.74 -1.13 -2.26
N LEU A 19 -2.79 -1.08 -3.08
CA LEU A 19 -3.69 -2.21 -3.30
C LEU A 19 -2.98 -3.42 -3.92
N ILE A 20 -2.07 -3.18 -4.88
CA ILE A 20 -1.25 -4.25 -5.47
C ILE A 20 -0.39 -4.93 -4.41
N ILE A 21 0.25 -4.16 -3.52
CA ILE A 21 1.08 -4.72 -2.44
C ILE A 21 0.20 -5.51 -1.46
N PHE A 22 -0.98 -5.01 -1.09
CA PHE A 22 -1.92 -5.75 -0.26
C PHE A 22 -2.37 -7.05 -0.92
N TYR A 23 -2.64 -7.02 -2.22
CA TYR A 23 -3.01 -8.22 -2.98
C TYR A 23 -1.88 -9.25 -2.99
N GLN A 24 -0.64 -8.82 -3.22
CA GLN A 24 0.53 -9.70 -3.15
C GLN A 24 0.69 -10.32 -1.77
N LEU A 25 0.59 -9.50 -0.72
CA LEU A 25 0.66 -9.94 0.67
C LEU A 25 -0.42 -10.99 0.99
N TRP A 26 -1.66 -10.72 0.57
CA TRP A 26 -2.79 -11.63 0.73
C TRP A 26 -2.59 -12.95 -0.02
N ASN A 27 -2.07 -12.88 -1.24
CA ASN A 27 -1.77 -14.07 -2.04
C ASN A 27 -0.65 -14.90 -1.41
N ASP A 28 0.36 -14.26 -0.82
CA ASP A 28 1.43 -14.94 -0.10
C ASP A 28 0.91 -15.59 1.19
N PHE A 29 0.03 -14.92 1.94
CA PHE A 29 -0.65 -15.51 3.10
C PHE A 29 -1.55 -16.69 2.72
N LYS A 30 -2.24 -16.63 1.57
CA LYS A 30 -3.08 -17.74 1.08
C LYS A 30 -2.31 -19.01 0.76
N LYS A 31 -1.01 -18.91 0.48
CA LYS A 31 -0.15 -20.07 0.20
C LYS A 31 0.26 -20.80 1.48
N LEU A 32 0.16 -20.14 2.64
CA LEU A 32 0.48 -20.75 3.92
C LEU A 32 -0.61 -21.76 4.32
N LYS A 33 -0.19 -22.91 4.83
CA LYS A 33 -1.08 -23.90 5.41
C LYS A 33 -1.13 -23.74 6.92
N ILE A 34 -2.24 -24.19 7.51
CA ILE A 34 -2.39 -24.25 8.96
C ILE A 34 -1.34 -25.22 9.51
N GLY A 35 -0.50 -24.74 10.42
CA GLY A 35 0.60 -25.53 11.00
C GLY A 35 1.98 -25.24 10.41
N ASP A 36 2.07 -24.43 9.34
CA ASP A 36 3.36 -23.96 8.84
C ASP A 36 3.99 -22.99 9.86
N THR A 37 5.21 -23.28 10.29
CA THR A 37 6.02 -22.31 11.04
C THR A 37 6.46 -21.21 10.10
N LEU A 38 6.02 -19.98 10.38
CA LEU A 38 6.46 -18.79 9.66
C LEU A 38 7.97 -18.62 9.84
N SER A 39 8.73 -18.61 8.74
CA SER A 39 10.14 -18.26 8.80
C SER A 39 10.28 -16.78 9.20
N ASN A 40 11.34 -16.46 9.96
CA ASN A 40 11.64 -15.07 10.31
C ASN A 40 11.82 -14.19 9.06
N GLU A 41 12.35 -14.75 7.98
CA GLU A 41 12.49 -14.07 6.68
C GLU A 41 11.13 -13.70 6.09
N PHE A 42 10.16 -14.62 6.09
CA PHE A 42 8.81 -14.34 5.59
C PHE A 42 8.09 -13.28 6.42
N VAL A 43 8.26 -13.33 7.75
CA VAL A 43 7.68 -12.33 8.66
C VAL A 43 8.27 -10.95 8.41
N ASP A 44 9.58 -10.86 8.23
CA ASP A 44 10.26 -9.58 8.00
C ASP A 44 9.90 -8.99 6.62
N GLU A 45 9.88 -9.82 5.57
CA GLU A 45 9.46 -9.41 4.24
C GLU A 45 7.99 -8.93 4.23
N SER A 46 7.10 -9.69 4.88
CA SER A 46 5.69 -9.33 5.01
C SER A 46 5.50 -8.03 5.79
N ARG A 47 6.26 -7.82 6.87
CA ARG A 47 6.24 -6.58 7.65
C ARG A 47 6.73 -5.39 6.81
N LYS A 48 7.78 -5.58 6.01
CA LYS A 48 8.30 -4.55 5.11
C LYS A 48 7.28 -4.17 4.04
N LYS A 49 6.69 -5.16 3.35
CA LYS A 49 5.61 -4.95 2.37
C LYS A 49 4.42 -4.21 2.99
N MET A 50 3.97 -4.64 4.17
CA MET A 50 2.88 -3.99 4.91
C MET A 50 3.21 -2.53 5.23
N LYS A 51 4.42 -2.26 5.74
CA LYS A 51 4.85 -0.88 6.04
C LYS A 51 4.84 0.00 4.79
N VAL A 52 5.31 -0.51 3.65
CA VAL A 52 5.28 0.22 2.37
C VAL A 52 3.84 0.50 1.93
N ALA A 53 2.96 -0.50 1.97
CA ALA A 53 1.55 -0.33 1.59
C ALA A 53 0.85 0.74 2.43
N ILE A 54 0.98 0.69 3.76
CA ILE A 54 0.41 1.68 4.67
C ILE A 54 0.99 3.07 4.40
N THR A 55 2.29 3.17 4.12
CA THR A 55 2.93 4.46 3.80
C THR A 55 2.37 5.05 2.50
N PHE A 56 2.19 4.23 1.46
CA PHE A 56 1.61 4.67 0.19
C PHE A 56 0.16 5.10 0.35
N LEU A 57 -0.64 4.34 1.11
CA LEU A 57 -2.01 4.70 1.43
C LEU A 57 -2.08 6.03 2.20
N GLY A 58 -1.24 6.21 3.21
CA GLY A 58 -1.16 7.44 3.99
C GLY A 58 -0.76 8.65 3.15
N MET A 59 0.25 8.53 2.29
CA MET A 59 0.64 9.60 1.36
C MET A 59 -0.48 9.95 0.38
N SER A 60 -1.22 8.95 -0.11
CA SER A 60 -2.38 9.18 -0.98
C SER A 60 -3.47 9.99 -0.29
N CYS A 61 -3.78 9.67 0.98
CA CYS A 61 -4.73 10.45 1.77
C CYS A 61 -4.27 11.90 1.95
N ILE A 62 -2.99 12.13 2.25
CA ILE A 62 -2.41 13.47 2.39
C ILE A 62 -2.55 14.26 1.08
N PHE A 63 -2.17 13.67 -0.06
CA PHE A 63 -2.29 14.33 -1.36
C PHE A 63 -3.74 14.63 -1.73
N SER A 64 -4.67 13.74 -1.38
CA SER A 64 -6.10 13.97 -1.60
C SER A 64 -6.60 15.16 -0.78
N ILE A 65 -6.22 15.26 0.50
CA ILE A 65 -6.61 16.39 1.36
C ILE A 65 -6.03 17.70 0.81
N ILE A 66 -4.73 17.71 0.48
CA ILE A 66 -4.08 18.91 -0.08
C ILE A 66 -4.73 19.31 -1.40
N GLY A 67 -5.04 18.35 -2.28
CA GLY A 67 -5.67 18.60 -3.57
C GLY A 67 -7.11 19.13 -3.47
N VAL A 68 -7.82 18.88 -2.37
CA VAL A 68 -9.15 19.47 -2.11
C VAL A 68 -9.03 20.90 -1.58
N LEU A 69 -7.95 21.21 -0.85
CA LEU A 69 -7.74 22.52 -0.23
C LEU A 69 -7.15 23.58 -1.19
N ILE A 70 -6.60 23.16 -2.34
CA ILE A 70 -5.94 24.03 -3.35
C ILE A 70 -6.71 24.01 -4.67
#